data_AF-A0A955HJ57-F1
#
_entry.id   AF-A0A955HJ57-F1
#
_cell.length_a   1.000
_cell.length_b   1.000
_cell.length_c   1.000
_cell.angle_alpha   90.00
_cell.angle_beta   90.00
_cell.angle_gamma   90.00
#
_symmetry.space_group_name_H-M   'P 1'
#
loop_
_entity.id
_entity.type
_entity.pdbx_description
1 polymer ?
#
loop_
_entity_poly.entity_id
_entity_poly.type
_entity_poly.pdbx_seq_one_letter_code
_entity_poly.pdbx_strand_id
1 'polypeptide(L)'
;MNSTLVPTLLWLLAVLLMGLTGYVHYRYAINNYPSSRSWNWLLFFTGFTTGIIESTALFLPSGATPRTMIIFILMGGVVLGLISRFLLIQKMKTIVPPRDDV
;
A
#
# COMPACT_ATOMS: atom_id res chain seq x y z
N MET A 1 -14.18 26.56 2.68
CA MET A 1 -13.10 25.66 2.18
C MET A 1 -13.58 25.04 0.88
N ASN A 2 -12.75 25.04 -0.18
CA ASN A 2 -13.11 24.40 -1.45
C ASN A 2 -13.37 22.91 -1.24
N SER A 3 -14.58 22.44 -1.53
CA SER A 3 -15.03 21.06 -1.32
C SER A 3 -14.22 20.02 -2.11
N THR A 4 -13.44 20.44 -3.11
CA THR A 4 -12.59 19.59 -3.96
C THR A 4 -11.15 19.45 -3.46
N LEU A 5 -10.70 20.28 -2.52
CA LEU A 5 -9.30 20.29 -2.06
C LEU A 5 -8.94 19.03 -1.28
N VAL A 6 -9.82 18.58 -0.38
CA VAL A 6 -9.58 17.39 0.46
C VAL A 6 -9.49 16.11 -0.39
N PRO A 7 -10.43 15.81 -1.30
CA PRO A 7 -10.29 14.67 -2.21
C PRO A 7 -9.02 14.74 -3.06
N THR A 8 -8.66 15.93 -3.58
CA THR A 8 -7.46 16.11 -4.41
C THR A 8 -6.18 15.80 -3.64
N LEU A 9 -6.09 16.26 -2.38
CA LEU A 9 -4.94 15.97 -1.52
C LEU A 9 -4.84 14.49 -1.17
N LEU A 10 -5.97 13.81 -0.91
CA LEU A 10 -5.99 12.37 -0.67
C LEU A 10 -5.52 11.59 -1.90
N TRP A 11 -5.93 11.99 -3.10
CA TRP A 11 -5.45 11.39 -4.34
C TRP A 11 -3.96 11.59 -4.56
N LEU A 12 -3.45 12.80 -4.35
CA LEU A 12 -2.00 13.07 -4.43
C LEU A 12 -1.22 12.22 -3.43
N LEU A 13 -1.73 12.11 -2.20
CA LEU A 13 -1.12 11.27 -1.17
C LEU A 13 -1.15 9.78 -1.55
N ALA A 14 -2.24 9.29 -2.14
CA ALA A 14 -2.35 7.91 -2.63
C ALA A 14 -1.27 7.62 -3.69
N VAL A 15 -1.09 8.50 -4.67
CA VAL A 15 -0.06 8.36 -5.72
C VAL A 15 1.35 8.32 -5.12
N LEU A 16 1.65 9.22 -4.16
CA LEU A 16 2.94 9.24 -3.48
C LEU A 16 3.18 7.94 -2.68
N LEU A 17 2.15 7.41 -2.03
CA LEU A 17 2.22 6.15 -1.28
C LEU A 17 2.38 4.93 -2.19
N MET A 18 1.77 4.93 -3.38
CA MET A 18 2.02 3.90 -4.39
C MET A 18 3.48 3.93 -4.83
N GLY A 19 4.04 5.11 -5.09
CA GLY A 19 5.46 5.29 -5.40
C GLY A 19 6.38 4.80 -4.29
N LEU A 20 6.07 5.13 -3.02
CA LEU A 20 6.80 4.65 -1.86
C LEU A 20 6.71 3.11 -1.72
N THR A 21 5.53 2.54 -1.91
CA THR A 21 5.32 1.09 -1.89
C THR A 21 6.19 0.41 -2.96
N GLY A 22 6.19 0.93 -4.19
CA GLY A 22 7.05 0.43 -5.26
C GLY A 22 8.54 0.53 -4.92
N TYR A 23 8.99 1.68 -4.38
CA TYR A 23 10.37 1.87 -3.94
C TYR A 23 10.79 0.87 -2.86
N VAL A 24 9.91 0.60 -1.89
CA VAL A 24 10.18 -0.37 -0.81
C VAL A 24 10.32 -1.79 -1.38
N HIS A 25 9.49 -2.19 -2.35
CA HIS A 25 9.64 -3.50 -3.02
C HIS A 25 10.93 -3.60 -3.82
N TYR A 26 11.32 -2.51 -4.48
CA TYR A 26 12.59 -2.45 -5.19
C TYR A 26 13.78 -2.59 -4.25
N ARG A 27 13.77 -1.88 -3.11
CA ARG A 27 14.82 -2.03 -2.07
C ARG A 27 14.80 -3.42 -1.43
N TYR A 28 13.64 -4.02 -1.27
CA TYR A 28 13.51 -5.40 -0.79
C TYR A 28 14.17 -6.40 -1.76
N ALA A 29 13.95 -6.23 -3.07
CA ALA A 29 14.57 -7.05 -4.10
C ALA A 29 16.08 -6.84 -4.21
N ILE A 30 16.57 -5.59 -4.16
CA ILE A 30 18.02 -5.29 -4.16
C ILE A 30 18.73 -6.02 -3.02
N ASN A 31 18.11 -6.06 -1.84
CA ASN A 31 18.66 -6.75 -0.67
C ASN A 31 18.45 -8.27 -0.69
N ASN A 32 18.10 -8.84 -1.84
CA ASN A 32 17.89 -10.27 -2.08
C ASN A 32 16.77 -10.90 -1.23
N TYR A 33 15.61 -10.25 -1.15
CA TYR A 33 14.41 -10.80 -0.51
C TYR A 33 14.62 -11.24 0.96
N PRO A 34 15.13 -10.37 1.83
CA PRO A 34 15.45 -10.73 3.21
C PRO A 34 14.23 -11.27 3.96
N SER A 35 14.42 -12.31 4.77
CA SER A 35 13.33 -12.93 5.55
C SER A 35 12.98 -12.19 6.83
N SER A 36 13.61 -11.04 7.11
CA SER A 36 13.49 -10.36 8.39
C SER A 36 12.08 -9.86 8.66
N ARG A 37 11.70 -9.87 9.94
CA ARG A 37 10.39 -9.39 10.40
C ARG A 37 10.18 -7.91 10.07
N SER A 38 11.23 -7.11 10.13
CA SER A 38 11.18 -5.68 9.81
C SER A 38 10.78 -5.42 8.36
N TRP A 39 11.31 -6.21 7.41
CA TRP A 39 10.91 -6.11 6.00
C TRP A 39 9.47 -6.53 5.75
N ASN A 40 9.03 -7.62 6.38
CA ASN A 40 7.64 -8.07 6.31
C ASN A 40 6.66 -7.00 6.79
N TRP A 41 6.99 -6.32 7.90
CA TRP A 41 6.18 -5.23 8.42
C TRP A 41 6.22 -4.00 7.51
N LEU A 42 7.39 -3.62 6.99
CA LEU A 42 7.52 -2.48 6.09
C LEU A 42 6.69 -2.68 4.81
N LEU A 43 6.74 -3.87 4.21
CA LEU A 43 5.95 -4.23 3.03
C LEU A 43 4.45 -4.22 3.34
N PHE A 44 4.04 -4.81 4.48
CA PHE A 44 2.65 -4.79 4.88
C PHE A 44 2.14 -3.36 5.12
N PHE A 45 2.84 -2.57 5.93
CA PHE A 45 2.36 -1.25 6.35
C PHE A 45 2.37 -0.22 5.23
N THR A 46 3.32 -0.30 4.29
CA THR A 46 3.31 0.58 3.11
C THR A 46 2.10 0.32 2.22
N GLY A 47 1.79 -0.97 1.96
CA GLY A 47 0.54 -1.35 1.28
C GLY A 47 -0.72 -0.99 2.08
N PHE A 48 -0.70 -1.20 3.39
CA PHE A 48 -1.83 -0.91 4.28
C PHE A 48 -2.18 0.57 4.32
N THR A 49 -1.18 1.44 4.48
CA THR A 49 -1.39 2.89 4.46
C THR A 49 -1.89 3.35 3.09
N THR A 50 -1.37 2.79 1.99
CA THR A 50 -1.89 3.06 0.64
C THR A 50 -3.38 2.72 0.55
N GLY A 51 -3.78 1.53 1.02
CA GLY A 51 -5.17 1.10 0.98
C GLY A 51 -6.12 1.89 1.89
N ILE A 52 -5.65 2.36 3.04
CA ILE A 52 -6.43 3.28 3.89
C ILE A 52 -6.70 4.58 3.13
N ILE A 53 -5.67 5.18 2.52
CA ILE A 53 -5.82 6.48 1.86
C ILE A 53 -6.70 6.36 0.61
N GLU A 54 -6.50 5.33 -0.22
CA GLU A 54 -7.35 5.07 -1.39
C GLU A 54 -8.81 4.83 -0.99
N SER A 55 -9.04 3.98 0.01
CA SER A 55 -10.40 3.72 0.51
C SER A 55 -11.03 4.98 1.10
N THR A 56 -10.27 5.79 1.83
CA THR A 56 -10.76 7.06 2.35
C THR A 56 -11.15 8.01 1.22
N ALA A 57 -10.32 8.12 0.17
CA ALA A 57 -10.63 8.94 -1.00
C ALA A 57 -11.90 8.48 -1.73
N LEU A 58 -12.14 7.17 -1.80
CA LEU A 58 -13.32 6.57 -2.43
C LEU A 58 -14.60 6.74 -1.59
N PHE A 59 -14.52 6.55 -0.28
CA PHE A 59 -15.71 6.52 0.59
C PHE A 59 -16.09 7.89 1.16
N LEU A 60 -15.18 8.85 1.28
CA LEU A 60 -15.50 10.21 1.75
C LEU A 60 -16.62 10.90 0.92
N PRO A 61 -16.64 10.83 -0.44
CA PRO A 61 -17.71 11.42 -1.24
C PRO A 61 -18.96 10.52 -1.38
N SER A 62 -18.96 9.29 -0.84
CA SER A 62 -19.99 8.28 -1.12
C SER A 62 -21.32 8.47 -0.38
N GLY A 63 -21.36 9.32 0.65
CA GLY A 63 -22.53 9.48 1.52
C GLY A 63 -22.80 8.27 2.44
N ALA A 64 -21.87 7.31 2.52
CA ALA A 64 -21.98 6.16 3.41
C ALA A 64 -21.99 6.56 4.90
N THR A 65 -22.59 5.72 5.74
CA THR A 65 -22.57 5.96 7.19
C THR A 65 -21.12 5.87 7.74
N PRO A 66 -20.76 6.64 8.79
CA PRO A 66 -19.40 6.63 9.34
C PRO A 66 -18.91 5.23 9.73
N ARG A 67 -19.80 4.39 10.27
CA ARG A 67 -19.49 3.00 10.66
C ARG A 67 -19.10 2.17 9.43
N THR A 68 -19.89 2.27 8.35
CA THR A 68 -19.62 1.57 7.09
C THR A 68 -18.30 2.03 6.48
N MET A 69 -18.03 3.35 6.49
CA MET A 69 -16.78 3.91 5.99
C MET A 69 -15.56 3.35 6.73
N ILE A 70 -15.58 3.34 8.06
CA ILE A 70 -14.48 2.82 8.88
C ILE A 70 -14.20 1.35 8.53
N ILE A 71 -15.24 0.53 8.41
CA ILE A 71 -15.09 -0.89 8.07
C ILE A 71 -14.40 -1.04 6.71
N PHE A 72 -14.87 -0.34 5.68
CA PHE A 72 -14.28 -0.44 4.34
C PHE A 72 -12.87 0.14 4.27
N ILE A 73 -12.58 1.24 4.98
CA ILE A 73 -11.24 1.82 5.03
C ILE A 73 -10.25 0.85 5.67
N LEU A 74 -10.63 0.23 6.79
CA LEU A 74 -9.78 -0.77 7.45
C LEU A 74 -9.61 -2.02 6.59
N MET A 75 -10.69 -2.50 5.96
CA MET A 75 -10.64 -3.64 5.05
C MET A 75 -9.73 -3.37 3.85
N GLY A 76 -9.85 -2.19 3.22
CA GLY A 76 -9.00 -1.79 2.11
C GLY A 76 -7.52 -1.72 2.50
N GLY A 77 -7.23 -1.18 3.69
CA GLY A 77 -5.89 -1.24 4.26
C GLY A 77 -5.38 -2.67 4.43
N VAL A 78 -6.13 -3.55 5.10
CA VAL A 78 -5.71 -4.94 5.33
C VAL A 78 -5.49 -5.67 4.00
N VAL A 79 -6.40 -5.53 3.04
CA VAL A 79 -6.30 -6.18 1.73
C VAL A 79 -5.04 -5.72 1.00
N LEU A 80 -4.81 -4.41 0.87
CA LEU A 80 -3.62 -3.91 0.17
C LEU A 80 -2.31 -4.20 0.92
N GLY A 81 -2.33 -4.22 2.25
CA GLY A 81 -1.18 -4.67 3.04
C GLY A 81 -0.83 -6.14 2.78
N LEU A 82 -1.82 -7.02 2.66
CA LEU A 82 -1.60 -8.43 2.31
C LEU A 82 -1.16 -8.60 0.84
N ILE A 83 -1.78 -7.89 -0.10
CA ILE A 83 -1.36 -7.90 -1.52
C ILE A 83 0.10 -7.46 -1.63
N SER A 84 0.45 -6.38 -0.96
CA SER A 84 1.82 -5.86 -0.91
C SER A 84 2.79 -6.89 -0.36
N ARG A 85 2.48 -7.47 0.79
CA ARG A 85 3.35 -8.45 1.44
C ARG A 85 3.49 -9.77 0.66
N PHE A 86 2.47 -10.25 -0.04
CA PHE A 86 2.50 -11.59 -0.63
C PHE A 86 2.58 -11.55 -2.16
N LEU A 87 1.63 -10.87 -2.81
CA LEU A 87 1.50 -10.91 -4.26
C LEU A 87 2.55 -10.05 -4.97
N LEU A 88 2.84 -8.85 -4.44
CA LEU A 88 3.84 -7.99 -5.05
C LEU A 88 5.26 -8.56 -4.90
N ILE A 89 5.56 -9.27 -3.81
CA ILE A 89 6.83 -10.01 -3.70
C ILE A 89 6.96 -11.05 -4.82
N GLN A 90 5.91 -11.86 -5.05
CA GLN A 90 5.94 -12.87 -6.11
C GLN A 90 6.17 -12.25 -7.49
N LYS A 91 5.48 -11.15 -7.79
CA LYS A 91 5.69 -10.39 -9.04
C LYS A 91 7.08 -9.81 -9.13
N MET A 92 7.61 -9.28 -8.02
CA MET A 92 8.93 -8.68 -7.99
C MET A 92 10.02 -9.72 -8.27
N LYS A 93 9.89 -10.95 -7.76
CA LYS A 93 10.79 -12.07 -8.06
C LYS A 93 10.82 -12.44 -9.55
N THR A 94 9.76 -12.18 -10.30
CA THR A 94 9.74 -12.37 -11.75
C THR A 94 10.52 -11.28 -12.49
N ILE A 95 10.52 -10.05 -11.97
CA ILE A 95 11.17 -8.88 -12.61
C ILE A 95 12.65 -8.77 -12.21
N VAL A 96 12.94 -9.00 -10.93
CA VAL A 96 14.28 -8.97 -10.34
C VAL A 96 14.49 -10.32 -9.64
N PRO A 97 15.03 -11.33 -10.34
CA PRO A 97 15.25 -12.64 -9.74
C PRO A 97 16.15 -12.58 -8.50
N PRO A 98 15.94 -13.47 -7.52
CA PRO A 98 16.90 -13.66 -6.44
C PRO A 98 18.28 -13.97 -7.01
N ARG A 99 19.32 -13.47 -6.36
CA ARG A 99 20.70 -13.78 -6.73
C ARG A 99 21.16 -15.00 -5.96
N ASP A 100 21.85 -15.91 -6.66
CA ASP A 100 22.34 -17.19 -6.14
C ASP A 100 23.66 -17.06 -5.34
N ASP A 101 24.29 -15.88 -5.37
CA ASP A 101 25.62 -15.60 -4.81
C ASP A 101 25.60 -15.06 -3.36
N VAL A 102 24.44 -15.07 -2.69
CA VAL A 102 24.23 -14.55 -1.33
C VAL A 102 23.72 -15.63 -0.38
#